data_AF-A0A1A7BGU8-F1
#
_entry.id   AF-A0A1A7BGU8-F1
#
_cell.length_a   1.000
_cell.length_b   1.000
_cell.length_c   1.000
_cell.angle_alpha   90.00
_cell.angle_beta   90.00
_cell.angle_gamma   90.00
#
_symmetry.space_group_name_H-M   'P 1'
#
loop_
_entity.id
_entity.type
_entity.pdbx_description
1 polymer ?
#
loop_
_entity_poly.entity_id
_entity_poly.type
_entity_poly.pdbx_seq_one_letter_code
_entity_poly.pdbx_strand_id
1 'polypeptide(L)'
;MRPEALSPERAELRQAAEGFEAIMIRKMLASARAASLAAETPLTGGGMQQFQTMRDEHFADIAAASGAFGFARSIEAQLAQYLPDRGDG
;
A
#
# COMPACT_ATOMS: atom_id res chain seq x y z
N MET A 1 -15.76 20.63 -14.54
CA MET A 1 -16.13 19.74 -13.42
C MET A 1 -15.14 20.04 -12.29
N ARG A 2 -15.59 20.70 -11.21
CA ARG A 2 -14.73 20.97 -10.06
C ARG A 2 -14.63 19.66 -9.26
N PRO A 3 -13.45 19.18 -8.84
CA PRO A 3 -13.39 18.00 -7.99
C PRO A 3 -14.14 18.32 -6.70
N GLU A 4 -15.23 17.59 -6.43
CA GLU A 4 -15.92 17.65 -5.16
C GLU A 4 -14.92 17.30 -4.06
N ALA A 5 -14.79 18.18 -3.07
CA ALA A 5 -13.96 17.93 -1.91
C ALA A 5 -14.49 16.67 -1.22
N LEU A 6 -13.61 15.68 -1.00
CA LEU A 6 -13.97 14.45 -0.30
C LEU A 6 -14.50 14.80 1.09
N SER A 7 -15.59 14.14 1.52
CA SER A 7 -16.00 14.22 2.91
C SER A 7 -14.85 13.74 3.81
N PRO A 8 -14.76 14.21 5.07
CA PRO A 8 -13.73 13.78 6.00
C PRO A 8 -13.61 12.25 6.10
N GLU A 9 -14.75 11.55 6.15
CA GLU A 9 -14.83 10.10 6.22
C GLU A 9 -14.31 9.41 4.95
N ARG A 10 -14.53 10.01 3.77
CA ARG A 10 -13.97 9.53 2.50
C ARG A 10 -12.46 9.74 2.44
N ALA A 11 -11.97 10.86 2.97
CA ALA A 11 -10.54 11.13 3.06
C ALA A 11 -9.83 10.12 4.00
N GLU A 12 -10.42 9.82 5.16
CA GLU A 12 -9.91 8.79 6.07
C GLU A 12 -9.93 7.39 5.45
N LEU A 13 -11.03 7.02 4.77
CA LEU A 13 -11.13 5.75 4.05
C LEU A 13 -10.04 5.62 2.98
N ARG A 14 -9.81 6.67 2.22
CA ARG A 14 -8.75 6.71 1.21
C ARG A 14 -7.37 6.53 1.83
N GLN A 15 -7.07 7.25 2.92
CA GLN A 15 -5.80 7.12 3.62
C GLN A 15 -5.58 5.69 4.15
N ALA A 16 -6.62 5.08 4.71
CA ALA A 16 -6.55 3.69 5.19
C ALA A 16 -6.32 2.70 4.03
N ALA A 17 -7.00 2.90 2.89
CA ALA A 17 -6.86 2.07 1.70
C ALA A 17 -5.44 2.17 1.08
N GLU A 18 -4.88 3.39 1.01
CA GLU A 18 -3.50 3.63 0.58
C GLU A 18 -2.49 2.93 1.51
N GLY A 19 -2.69 3.01 2.82
CA GLY A 19 -1.86 2.31 3.80
C GLY A 19 -1.92 0.78 3.67
N PHE A 20 -3.10 0.22 3.41
CA PHE A 20 -3.26 -1.21 3.16
C PHE A 20 -2.54 -1.66 1.88
N GLU A 21 -2.67 -0.91 0.79
CA GLU A 21 -1.95 -1.17 -0.47
C GLU A 21 -0.44 -1.18 -0.23
N ALA A 22 0.09 -0.25 0.55
CA ALA A 22 1.51 -0.21 0.92
C ALA A 22 1.96 -1.48 1.67
N ILE A 23 1.16 -1.99 2.60
CA ILE A 23 1.45 -3.24 3.32
C ILE A 23 1.44 -4.44 2.38
N MET A 24 0.45 -4.53 1.47
CA MET A 24 0.38 -5.60 0.48
C MET A 24 1.58 -5.60 -0.46
N ILE A 25 1.99 -4.43 -0.97
CA ILE A 25 3.17 -4.30 -1.83
C ILE A 25 4.43 -4.74 -1.07
N ARG A 26 4.62 -4.30 0.17
CA ARG A 26 5.74 -4.76 1.03
C ARG A 26 5.75 -6.28 1.16
N LYS A 27 4.61 -6.90 1.42
CA LYS A 27 4.49 -8.37 1.52
C LYS A 27 4.80 -9.06 0.19
N MET A 28 4.29 -8.53 -0.93
CA MET A 28 4.56 -9.07 -2.27
C MET A 28 6.05 -8.99 -2.62
N LEU A 29 6.71 -7.86 -2.35
CA LEU A 29 8.15 -7.68 -2.55
C LEU A 29 8.96 -8.63 -1.67
N ALA A 30 8.59 -8.77 -0.39
CA ALA A 30 9.23 -9.71 0.53
C ALA A 30 9.09 -11.16 0.03
N SER A 31 7.92 -11.56 -0.45
CA SER A 31 7.67 -12.90 -1.02
C SER A 31 8.47 -13.12 -2.31
N ALA A 32 8.52 -12.15 -3.22
CA ALA A 32 9.30 -12.23 -4.45
C ALA A 32 10.80 -12.39 -4.14
N ARG A 33 11.31 -11.66 -3.15
CA ARG A 33 12.70 -11.80 -2.68
C ARG A 33 12.96 -13.16 -2.04
N ALA A 34 12.08 -13.64 -1.16
CA ALA A 34 12.22 -14.96 -0.55
C ALA A 34 12.25 -16.07 -1.61
N ALA A 35 11.43 -15.96 -2.66
CA ALA A 35 11.46 -16.87 -3.80
C ALA A 35 12.77 -16.75 -4.61
N SER A 36 13.26 -15.53 -4.86
CA SER A 36 14.54 -15.29 -5.55
C SER A 36 15.74 -15.81 -4.77
N LEU A 37 15.78 -15.61 -3.46
CA LEU A 37 16.84 -16.09 -2.56
C LEU A 37 16.73 -17.59 -2.27
N ALA A 38 15.57 -18.21 -2.48
CA ALA A 38 15.45 -19.67 -2.46
C ALA A 38 15.96 -20.29 -3.77
N ALA A 39 15.93 -19.55 -4.88
CA ALA A 39 16.45 -19.99 -6.19
C ALA A 39 17.98 -19.84 -6.30
N GLU A 40 18.58 -18.85 -5.63
CA GLU A 40 20.03 -18.65 -5.58
C GLU A 40 20.58 -19.01 -4.19
N THR A 41 21.48 -19.98 -4.12
CA THR A 41 22.01 -20.60 -2.88
C THR A 41 22.72 -19.60 -1.93
N PRO A 42 23.11 -20.00 -0.70
CA PRO A 42 22.96 -19.20 0.51
C PRO A 42 23.92 -18.00 0.56
N LEU A 43 23.42 -16.76 0.37
CA LEU A 43 24.28 -15.58 0.37
C LEU A 43 24.46 -15.00 1.79
N THR A 44 25.71 -15.08 2.21
CA THR A 44 26.34 -14.61 3.43
C THR A 44 26.28 -13.07 3.58
N GLY A 45 25.78 -12.57 4.72
CA GLY A 45 26.04 -11.20 5.19
C GLY A 45 24.81 -10.38 5.59
N GLY A 46 24.53 -10.28 6.90
CA GLY A 46 23.36 -9.59 7.46
C GLY A 46 23.27 -8.07 7.18
N GLY A 47 24.40 -7.41 6.91
CA GLY A 47 24.42 -5.97 6.61
C GLY A 47 23.73 -5.59 5.30
N MET A 48 23.87 -6.41 4.25
CA MET A 48 23.21 -6.15 2.96
C MET A 48 21.69 -6.34 3.03
N GLN A 49 21.20 -7.25 3.88
CA GLN A 49 19.76 -7.45 4.07
C GLN A 49 19.10 -6.20 4.67
N GLN A 50 19.72 -5.57 5.67
CA GLN A 50 19.17 -4.39 6.33
C GLN A 50 19.06 -3.19 5.37
N PHE A 51 20.09 -2.91 4.58
CA PHE A 51 20.03 -1.85 3.55
C PHE A 51 18.98 -2.12 2.49
N GLN A 52 18.84 -3.38 2.09
CA GLN A 52 17.83 -3.79 1.11
C GLN A 52 16.41 -3.74 1.65
N THR A 53 16.19 -3.98 2.94
CA THR A 53 14.88 -3.82 3.59
C THR A 53 14.47 -2.35 3.63
N MET A 54 15.39 -1.45 4.05
CA MET A 54 15.10 -0.01 4.08
C MET A 54 14.76 0.55 2.69
N ARG A 55 15.43 0.06 1.64
CA ARG A 55 15.13 0.46 0.25
C ARG A 55 13.73 0.02 -0.19
N ASP A 56 13.37 -1.22 0.11
CA ASP A 56 12.08 -1.77 -0.31
C ASP A 56 10.91 -1.11 0.44
N GLU A 57 11.10 -0.77 1.71
CA GLU A 57 10.12 0.00 2.50
C GLU A 57 9.86 1.36 1.85
N HIS A 58 10.92 2.09 1.50
CA HIS A 58 10.80 3.38 0.82
C HIS A 58 10.15 3.26 -0.57
N PHE A 59 10.51 2.23 -1.33
CA PHE A 59 9.93 1.98 -2.65
C PHE A 59 8.43 1.63 -2.56
N ALA A 60 8.04 0.82 -1.59
CA ALA A 60 6.64 0.44 -1.39
C ALA A 60 5.77 1.65 -1.00
N ASP A 61 6.27 2.54 -0.15
CA ASP A 61 5.56 3.77 0.23
C ASP A 61 5.36 4.69 -0.98
N ILE A 62 6.38 4.87 -1.83
CA ILE A 62 6.26 5.64 -3.09
C ILE A 62 5.25 4.99 -4.04
N ALA A 63 5.32 3.66 -4.21
CA ALA A 63 4.45 2.93 -5.12
C ALA A 63 2.98 2.98 -4.69
N ALA A 64 2.71 2.86 -3.39
CA ALA A 64 1.36 2.99 -2.84
C ALA A 64 0.82 4.43 -2.96
N ALA A 65 1.64 5.44 -2.64
CA ALA A 65 1.25 6.84 -2.80
C ALA A 65 0.94 7.21 -4.25
N SER A 66 1.61 6.58 -5.22
CA SER A 66 1.32 6.77 -6.64
C SER A 66 0.03 6.09 -7.11
N GLY A 67 -0.54 5.17 -6.34
CA GLY A 67 -1.71 4.38 -6.72
C GLY A 67 -1.49 3.49 -7.94
N ALA A 68 -0.25 3.02 -8.14
CA ALA A 68 0.18 2.26 -9.32
C ALA A 68 -0.47 0.86 -9.41
N PHE A 69 -0.81 0.26 -8.26
CA PHE A 69 -1.42 -1.08 -8.20
C PHE A 69 -2.95 -1.07 -8.17
N GLY A 70 -3.57 0.04 -7.76
CA GLY A 70 -5.02 0.26 -7.88
C GLY A 70 -5.89 -0.50 -6.87
N PHE A 71 -5.30 -1.18 -5.89
CA PHE A 71 -6.01 -1.80 -4.78
C PHE A 71 -6.64 -0.74 -3.87
N ALA A 72 -5.91 0.34 -3.59
CA ALA A 72 -6.42 1.42 -2.75
C ALA A 72 -7.72 2.02 -3.34
N ARG A 73 -7.73 2.30 -4.65
CA ARG A 73 -8.91 2.79 -5.37
C ARG A 73 -10.07 1.80 -5.36
N SER A 74 -9.78 0.51 -5.51
CA SER A 74 -10.82 -0.53 -5.52
C SER A 74 -11.48 -0.67 -4.14
N ILE A 75 -10.67 -0.62 -3.07
CA ILE A 75 -11.13 -0.65 -1.69
C ILE A 75 -11.95 0.60 -1.37
N GLU A 76 -11.48 1.79 -1.76
CA GLU A 76 -12.22 3.04 -1.60
C GLU A 76 -13.58 2.96 -2.31
N ALA A 77 -13.62 2.53 -3.58
CA ALA A 77 -14.85 2.42 -4.34
C ALA A 77 -15.85 1.41 -3.73
N GLN A 78 -15.35 0.28 -3.21
CA GLN A 78 -16.20 -0.72 -2.57
C GLN A 78 -16.66 -0.31 -1.18
N LEU A 79 -15.83 0.37 -0.39
CA LEU A 79 -16.17 0.72 1.00
C LEU A 79 -16.90 2.05 1.12
N ALA A 80 -16.74 2.96 0.16
CA ALA A 80 -17.42 4.25 0.16
C ALA A 80 -18.95 4.11 0.13
N GLN A 81 -19.49 2.99 -0.38
CA GLN A 81 -20.94 2.72 -0.37
C GLN A 81 -21.50 2.42 1.04
N TYR A 82 -20.63 2.08 1.99
CA TYR A 82 -20.98 1.79 3.38
C TYR A 82 -20.65 2.94 4.33
N LEU A 83 -20.05 4.02 3.83
CA LEU A 83 -19.85 5.21 4.64
C LEU A 83 -21.22 5.82 4.94
N PRO A 84 -21.54 6.10 6.22
CA PRO A 84 -22.76 6.79 6.54
C PRO A 84 -22.74 8.15 5.83
N ASP A 85 -23.80 8.43 5.08
CA ASP A 85 -24.05 9.75 4.52
C ASP A 85 -24.41 10.63 5.72
N ARG A 86 -23.42 11.23 6.39
CA ARG A 86 -23.70 12.03 7.59
C ARG A 86 -24.30 13.37 7.17
N GLY A 87 -25.60 13.33 6.91
CA GLY A 87 -26.54 14.44 6.91
C GLY A 87 -27.51 14.41 8.10
N ASP A 88 -27.35 13.50 9.06
CA ASP A 88 -28.34 13.29 10.12
C ASP A 88 -27.67 13.19 11.51
N GLY A 89 -27.93 14.18 12.38
CA GLY A 89 -27.60 14.18 13.81
C GLY A 89 -27.01 15.49 14.33
#